data_AF-A0A4Y9S1G8-F1
#
_entry.id   AF-A0A4Y9S1G8-F1
#
_cell.length_a   1.000
_cell.length_b   1.000
_cell.length_c   1.000
_cell.angle_alpha   90.00
_cell.angle_beta   90.00
_cell.angle_gamma   90.00
#
_symmetry.space_group_name_H-M   'P 1'
#
loop_
_entity.id
_entity.type
_entity.pdbx_description
1 polymer ?
#
loop_
_entity_poly.entity_id
_entity_poly.type
_entity_poly.pdbx_seq_one_letter_code
_entity_poly.pdbx_strand_id
1 'polypeptide(L)'
;MKARFAAALAALMFSAISIVPAAAQTTRETDENGRPVATEGSSRSGAGRSRRDRQPAAPSPEQILAAAQEQATLGNTNCQVTEAKLLGTTAEKTSVYEMACAAGPGYIIESKTPPVVTDCVILADSATKLRAANPEAEVGPQCTIAANTDTEKFLREYAQQAGVPCTVDEVKVLGRATDGGIAYEVGCSDAAGFWIKNLNNAWSKTPCIQVLAENGTCAFTTTAENAGYVKTLFAGSEAASCDVTEARLMGRNANGVFYEAKCAGADGVIARLNAENAVQQVYPCATAQAIGGGCKLTTAPAAAAAPAGGRP
;
A
#
# COMPACT_ATOMS: atom_id res chain seq x y z
N MET A 1 34.90 11.02 -21.45
CA MET A 1 34.18 12.23 -21.89
C MET A 1 33.78 13.03 -20.66
N LYS A 2 34.38 14.19 -20.44
CA LYS A 2 34.14 15.08 -19.30
C LYS A 2 33.17 16.17 -19.74
N ALA A 3 32.00 16.28 -19.13
CA ALA A 3 31.10 17.42 -19.30
C ALA A 3 31.05 18.21 -17.99
N ARG A 4 31.43 19.48 -18.08
CA ARG A 4 31.43 20.45 -16.97
C ARG A 4 30.05 21.10 -16.89
N PHE A 5 29.47 21.11 -15.69
CA PHE A 5 28.30 21.93 -15.36
C PHE A 5 28.75 23.36 -15.04
N ALA A 6 28.13 24.34 -15.67
CA ALA A 6 28.20 25.75 -15.28
C ALA A 6 26.84 26.17 -14.73
N ALA A 7 26.83 26.63 -13.48
CA ALA A 7 25.67 27.20 -12.81
C ALA A 7 25.59 28.70 -13.13
N ALA A 8 24.41 29.19 -13.51
CA ALA A 8 24.11 30.60 -13.60
C ALA A 8 22.98 30.91 -12.60
N LEU A 9 23.33 31.62 -11.53
CA LEU A 9 22.40 32.25 -10.60
C LEU A 9 21.83 33.51 -11.27
N ALA A 10 20.51 33.61 -11.38
CA ALA A 10 19.82 34.87 -11.66
C ALA A 10 18.80 35.11 -10.54
N ALA A 11 19.12 36.05 -9.67
CA ALA A 11 18.24 36.56 -8.63
C ALA A 11 17.26 37.56 -9.25
N LEU A 12 15.96 37.31 -9.08
CA LEU A 12 14.88 38.24 -9.41
C LEU A 12 14.17 38.64 -8.12
N MET A 13 14.46 39.86 -7.68
CA MET A 13 13.74 40.60 -6.66
C MET A 13 12.37 41.03 -7.22
N PHE A 14 11.28 40.60 -6.59
CA PHE A 14 9.95 41.19 -6.81
C PHE A 14 9.47 41.85 -5.54
N SER A 15 9.49 43.19 -5.57
CA SER A 15 8.87 44.06 -4.58
C SER A 15 7.35 43.99 -4.73
N ALA A 16 6.65 43.51 -3.69
CA ALA A 16 5.20 43.55 -3.63
C ALA A 16 4.75 44.96 -3.19
N ILE A 17 4.05 45.64 -4.09
CA ILE A 17 3.35 46.91 -3.83
C ILE A 17 2.02 46.58 -3.15
N SER A 18 1.82 47.10 -1.94
CA SER A 18 0.55 47.02 -1.20
C SER A 18 -0.48 47.95 -1.84
N ILE A 19 -1.51 47.39 -2.49
CA ILE A 19 -2.67 48.15 -2.94
C ILE A 19 -3.70 48.14 -1.81
N VAL A 20 -3.86 49.28 -1.15
CA VAL A 20 -4.96 49.54 -0.21
C VAL A 20 -6.21 49.92 -1.02
N PRO A 21 -7.38 49.30 -0.82
CA PRO A 21 -8.60 49.76 -1.46
C PRO A 21 -9.03 51.11 -0.86
N ALA A 22 -9.22 52.09 -1.74
CA ALA A 22 -9.78 53.39 -1.41
C ALA A 22 -11.21 53.25 -0.88
N ALA A 23 -11.45 53.74 0.34
CA ALA A 23 -12.80 53.98 0.84
C ALA A 23 -13.44 55.08 -0.03
N ALA A 24 -14.52 54.72 -0.73
CA ALA A 24 -15.37 55.69 -1.42
C ALA A 24 -16.02 56.62 -0.38
N GLN A 25 -15.55 57.86 -0.32
CA GLN A 25 -16.24 58.94 0.40
C GLN A 25 -17.43 59.38 -0.45
N THR A 26 -18.63 58.92 -0.11
CA THR A 26 -19.87 59.55 -0.57
C THR A 26 -20.00 60.91 0.11
N THR A 27 -19.78 61.97 -0.65
CA THR A 27 -20.12 63.35 -0.27
C THR A 27 -21.62 63.43 -0.02
N ARG A 28 -22.05 63.71 1.20
CA ARG A 28 -23.43 64.13 1.49
C ARG A 28 -23.54 65.60 1.13
N GLU A 29 -24.30 65.91 0.09
CA GLU A 29 -24.71 67.29 -0.18
C GLU A 29 -25.63 67.78 0.94
N THR A 30 -25.21 68.88 1.57
CA THR A 30 -25.98 69.65 2.54
C THR A 30 -26.32 71.00 1.93
N ASP A 31 -27.49 71.54 2.28
CA ASP A 31 -27.86 72.91 1.91
C ASP A 31 -27.02 73.97 2.67
N GLU A 32 -27.21 75.25 2.36
CA GLU A 32 -26.46 76.39 2.92
C GLU A 32 -26.60 76.52 4.46
N ASN A 33 -27.47 75.72 5.10
CA ASN A 33 -27.67 75.62 6.54
C ASN A 33 -27.30 74.24 7.12
N GLY A 34 -26.61 73.38 6.37
CA GLY A 34 -26.00 72.14 6.87
C GLY A 34 -26.97 70.97 7.09
N ARG A 35 -28.14 70.94 6.45
CA ARG A 35 -29.12 69.84 6.59
C ARG A 35 -29.08 68.86 5.40
N PRO A 36 -29.23 67.54 5.63
CA PRO A 36 -29.29 66.55 4.54
C PRO A 36 -30.62 66.66 3.78
N VAL A 37 -30.55 66.78 2.46
CA VAL A 37 -31.71 66.90 1.57
C VAL A 37 -32.43 65.55 1.46
N ALA A 38 -33.65 65.47 2.00
CA ALA A 38 -34.51 64.30 1.87
C ALA A 38 -35.29 64.38 0.54
N THR A 39 -35.01 63.48 -0.40
CA THR A 39 -35.80 63.33 -1.62
C THR A 39 -37.07 62.53 -1.31
N GLU A 40 -38.22 63.20 -1.27
CA GLU A 40 -39.54 62.55 -1.16
C GLU A 40 -39.86 61.78 -2.45
N GLY A 41 -39.70 60.46 -2.40
CA GLY A 41 -40.09 59.52 -3.45
C GLY A 41 -41.29 58.68 -3.01
N SER A 42 -42.47 59.08 -3.50
CA SER A 42 -43.76 58.37 -3.56
C SER A 42 -43.79 56.90 -3.11
N SER A 43 -44.49 56.65 -2.00
CA SER A 43 -44.88 55.34 -1.48
C SER A 43 -45.78 54.59 -2.47
N ARG A 44 -45.18 53.75 -3.32
CA ARG A 44 -45.86 52.58 -3.88
C ARG A 44 -45.39 51.35 -3.12
N SER A 45 -46.26 50.86 -2.25
CA SER A 45 -46.14 49.57 -1.56
C SER A 45 -46.22 48.41 -2.57
N GLY A 46 -45.18 48.25 -3.38
CA GLY A 46 -44.92 47.01 -4.09
C GLY A 46 -44.41 46.00 -3.08
N ALA A 47 -45.14 44.91 -2.90
CA ALA A 47 -44.70 43.73 -2.18
C ALA A 47 -43.48 43.10 -2.91
N GLY A 48 -42.33 43.74 -2.80
CA GLY A 48 -41.04 43.17 -3.12
C GLY A 48 -40.73 42.15 -2.04
N ARG A 49 -41.23 40.92 -2.21
CA ARG A 49 -40.60 39.77 -1.56
C ARG A 49 -39.14 39.81 -1.99
N SER A 50 -38.26 40.26 -1.09
CA SER A 50 -36.85 39.92 -1.16
C SER A 50 -36.82 38.41 -1.32
N ARG A 51 -36.56 37.96 -2.55
CA ARG A 51 -35.99 36.66 -2.81
C ARG A 51 -34.65 36.70 -2.08
N ARG A 52 -34.66 36.37 -0.79
CA ARG A 52 -33.45 35.88 -0.12
C ARG A 52 -32.97 34.79 -1.05
N ASP A 53 -31.80 34.99 -1.65
CA ASP A 53 -31.07 33.95 -2.33
C ASP A 53 -31.07 32.76 -1.38
N ARG A 54 -31.95 31.80 -1.69
CA ARG A 54 -32.13 30.61 -0.88
C ARG A 54 -30.90 29.80 -1.20
N GLN A 55 -29.89 29.91 -0.33
CA GLN A 55 -28.71 29.05 -0.35
C GLN A 55 -29.19 27.63 -0.67
N PRO A 56 -28.64 26.97 -1.71
CA PRO A 56 -29.05 25.64 -2.08
C PRO A 56 -29.07 24.75 -0.84
N ALA A 57 -30.15 23.98 -0.67
CA ALA A 57 -30.23 23.03 0.44
C ALA A 57 -29.03 22.09 0.35
N ALA A 58 -28.43 21.77 1.50
CA ALA A 58 -27.38 20.77 1.55
C ALA A 58 -27.89 19.44 0.95
N PRO A 59 -27.05 18.67 0.26
CA PRO A 59 -27.45 17.37 -0.30
C PRO A 59 -28.01 16.45 0.79
N SER A 60 -29.09 15.75 0.47
CA SER A 60 -29.64 14.68 1.31
C SER A 60 -28.68 13.48 1.36
N PRO A 61 -28.77 12.62 2.40
CA PRO A 61 -28.01 11.37 2.46
C PRO A 61 -28.17 10.49 1.21
N GLU A 62 -29.38 10.40 0.66
CA GLU A 62 -29.66 9.63 -0.56
C GLU A 62 -28.93 10.22 -1.78
N GLN A 63 -28.87 11.54 -1.89
CA GLN A 63 -28.12 12.23 -2.95
C GLN A 63 -26.60 12.03 -2.80
N ILE A 64 -26.09 12.04 -1.56
CA ILE A 64 -24.66 11.78 -1.29
C ILE A 64 -24.30 10.36 -1.69
N LEU A 65 -25.13 9.38 -1.31
CA LEU A 65 -24.91 7.97 -1.64
C LEU A 65 -24.95 7.73 -3.15
N ALA A 66 -25.94 8.29 -3.85
CA ALA A 66 -26.04 8.18 -5.30
C ALA A 66 -24.83 8.80 -6.03
N ALA A 67 -24.40 10.00 -5.61
CA ALA A 67 -23.23 10.65 -6.19
C ALA A 67 -21.93 9.87 -5.91
N ALA A 68 -21.76 9.35 -4.69
CA ALA A 68 -20.62 8.52 -4.34
C ALA A 68 -20.56 7.24 -5.18
N GLN A 69 -21.70 6.57 -5.40
CA GLN A 69 -21.78 5.38 -6.25
C GLN A 69 -21.41 5.68 -7.72
N GLU A 70 -21.82 6.83 -8.24
CA GLU A 70 -21.42 7.29 -9.57
C GLU A 70 -19.89 7.46 -9.65
N GLN A 71 -19.28 8.15 -8.68
CA GLN A 71 -17.84 8.35 -8.65
C GLN A 71 -17.05 7.05 -8.47
N ALA A 72 -17.55 6.11 -7.66
CA ALA A 72 -16.98 4.76 -7.55
C ALA A 72 -16.95 4.03 -8.90
N THR A 73 -18.04 4.14 -9.66
CA THR A 73 -18.18 3.53 -10.99
C THR A 73 -17.21 4.17 -11.98
N LEU A 74 -17.15 5.51 -12.04
CA LEU A 74 -16.22 6.25 -12.89
C LEU A 74 -14.75 6.01 -12.52
N GLY A 75 -14.48 5.78 -11.22
CA GLY A 75 -13.17 5.43 -10.69
C GLY A 75 -12.78 3.96 -10.87
N ASN A 76 -13.64 3.12 -11.46
CA ASN A 76 -13.45 1.68 -11.65
C ASN A 76 -13.08 0.93 -10.36
N THR A 77 -13.67 1.30 -9.22
CA THR A 77 -13.33 0.70 -7.91
C THR A 77 -14.03 -0.63 -7.66
N ASN A 78 -15.05 -0.99 -8.47
CA ASN A 78 -15.97 -2.10 -8.22
C ASN A 78 -16.73 -2.01 -6.87
N CYS A 79 -16.70 -0.85 -6.21
CA CYS A 79 -17.35 -0.63 -4.93
C CYS A 79 -18.87 -0.51 -5.09
N GLN A 80 -19.60 -1.44 -4.48
CA GLN A 80 -21.03 -1.30 -4.20
C GLN A 80 -21.17 -0.47 -2.92
N VAL A 81 -21.48 0.81 -3.05
CA VAL A 81 -21.49 1.77 -1.94
C VAL A 81 -22.66 1.50 -1.00
N THR A 82 -22.36 1.20 0.26
CA THR A 82 -23.38 0.96 1.31
C THR A 82 -23.57 2.15 2.24
N GLU A 83 -22.54 2.98 2.38
CA GLU A 83 -22.56 4.19 3.17
C GLU A 83 -21.66 5.23 2.50
N ALA A 84 -22.04 6.51 2.56
CA ALA A 84 -21.23 7.58 2.01
C ALA A 84 -21.37 8.87 2.82
N LYS A 85 -20.31 9.68 2.81
CA LYS A 85 -20.23 10.98 3.46
C LYS A 85 -19.60 11.99 2.51
N LEU A 86 -20.25 13.14 2.34
CA LEU A 86 -19.64 14.29 1.67
C LEU A 86 -18.67 14.95 2.66
N LEU A 87 -17.37 14.89 2.37
CA LEU A 87 -16.32 15.51 3.18
C LEU A 87 -16.19 17.02 2.91
N GLY A 88 -16.60 17.45 1.72
CA GLY A 88 -16.62 18.86 1.33
C GLY A 88 -16.38 19.05 -0.15
N THR A 89 -15.99 20.27 -0.51
CA THR A 89 -15.63 20.65 -1.87
C THR A 89 -14.23 21.24 -1.91
N THR A 90 -13.46 20.94 -2.96
CA THR A 90 -12.13 21.51 -3.16
C THR A 90 -12.20 22.94 -3.71
N ALA A 91 -11.04 23.60 -3.84
CA ALA A 91 -10.93 24.89 -4.50
C ALA A 91 -11.34 24.83 -5.98
N GLU A 92 -11.19 23.68 -6.63
CA GLU A 92 -11.65 23.43 -8.00
C GLU A 92 -13.15 23.13 -8.10
N LYS A 93 -13.89 23.24 -6.99
CA LYS A 93 -15.34 22.98 -6.89
C LYS A 93 -15.72 21.52 -7.20
N THR A 94 -14.78 20.59 -7.06
CA THR A 94 -15.07 19.16 -7.06
C THR A 94 -15.48 18.71 -5.66
N SER A 95 -16.32 17.69 -5.58
CA SER A 95 -16.77 17.13 -4.31
C SER A 95 -15.85 16.00 -3.87
N VAL A 96 -15.62 15.89 -2.57
CA VAL A 96 -14.84 14.81 -1.97
C VAL A 96 -15.78 13.94 -1.15
N TYR A 97 -15.85 12.66 -1.47
CA TYR A 97 -16.69 11.68 -0.79
C TYR A 97 -15.81 10.68 -0.06
N GLU A 98 -16.21 10.31 1.15
CA GLU A 98 -15.83 9.05 1.75
C GLU A 98 -16.95 8.04 1.51
N MET A 99 -16.61 6.80 1.16
CA MET A 99 -17.59 5.73 0.95
C MET A 99 -17.12 4.41 1.56
N ALA A 100 -18.06 3.64 2.09
CA ALA A 100 -17.85 2.25 2.46
C ALA A 100 -18.46 1.33 1.41
N CYS A 101 -17.76 0.22 1.14
CA CYS A 101 -18.16 -0.75 0.14
C CYS A 101 -18.81 -1.97 0.82
N ALA A 102 -19.75 -2.62 0.12
CA ALA A 102 -20.38 -3.86 0.57
C ALA A 102 -19.35 -4.99 0.78
N ALA A 103 -18.27 -4.97 0.01
CA ALA A 103 -17.13 -5.87 0.12
C ALA A 103 -15.83 -5.11 -0.17
N GLY A 104 -14.76 -5.44 0.56
CA GLY A 104 -13.48 -4.73 0.47
C GLY A 104 -13.48 -3.39 1.21
N PRO A 105 -12.35 -2.67 1.15
CA PRO A 105 -12.18 -1.41 1.85
C PRO A 105 -13.07 -0.32 1.26
N GLY A 106 -13.26 0.76 2.01
CA GLY A 106 -13.77 1.99 1.46
C GLY A 106 -12.73 2.84 0.75
N TYR A 107 -13.21 3.97 0.22
CA TYR A 107 -12.41 4.93 -0.52
C TYR A 107 -12.72 6.37 -0.11
N ILE A 108 -11.73 7.25 -0.25
CA ILE A 108 -11.96 8.67 -0.48
C ILE A 108 -11.85 8.93 -1.98
N ILE A 109 -12.90 9.49 -2.57
CA ILE A 109 -12.93 9.82 -4.00
C ILE A 109 -13.22 11.31 -4.19
N GLU A 110 -12.36 11.97 -4.96
CA GLU A 110 -12.60 13.31 -5.46
C GLU A 110 -13.23 13.25 -6.86
N SER A 111 -14.32 13.98 -7.06
CA SER A 111 -15.13 13.97 -8.28
C SER A 111 -14.51 14.73 -9.48
N LYS A 112 -13.18 14.66 -9.65
CA LYS A 112 -12.47 15.16 -10.84
C LYS A 112 -12.72 14.24 -12.03
N THR A 113 -12.28 14.65 -13.22
CA THR A 113 -12.37 13.82 -14.43
C THR A 113 -10.96 13.57 -14.98
N PRO A 114 -10.40 12.35 -14.86
CA PRO A 114 -10.97 11.18 -14.15
C PRO A 114 -11.02 11.38 -12.62
N PRO A 115 -11.85 10.62 -11.89
CA PRO A 115 -11.90 10.71 -10.42
C PRO A 115 -10.55 10.36 -9.82
N VAL A 116 -10.18 11.05 -8.74
CA VAL A 116 -9.01 10.70 -7.95
C VAL A 116 -9.46 9.79 -6.82
N VAL A 117 -9.06 8.53 -6.88
CA VAL A 117 -9.46 7.48 -5.93
C VAL A 117 -8.32 7.20 -4.96
N THR A 118 -8.60 7.25 -3.66
CA THR A 118 -7.68 6.88 -2.60
C THR A 118 -8.29 5.79 -1.72
N ASP A 119 -7.60 4.66 -1.61
CA ASP A 119 -7.99 3.52 -0.78
C ASP A 119 -7.79 3.82 0.71
N CYS A 120 -8.79 3.54 1.55
CA CYS A 120 -8.75 3.83 2.97
C CYS A 120 -7.64 3.08 3.73
N VAL A 121 -7.28 1.85 3.32
CA VAL A 121 -6.18 1.07 3.91
C VAL A 121 -4.85 1.74 3.61
N ILE A 122 -4.66 2.18 2.37
CA ILE A 122 -3.41 2.85 1.96
C ILE A 122 -3.27 4.23 2.60
N LEU A 123 -4.38 4.95 2.75
CA LEU A 123 -4.40 6.25 3.40
C LEU A 123 -4.04 6.15 4.89
N ALA A 124 -4.61 5.16 5.59
CA ALA A 124 -4.32 4.90 7.00
C ALA A 124 -2.86 4.43 7.22
N ASP A 125 -2.34 3.58 6.33
CA ASP A 125 -0.92 3.17 6.36
C ASP A 125 0.01 4.35 6.14
N SER A 126 -0.27 5.20 5.15
CA SER A 126 0.50 6.41 4.89
C SER A 126 0.52 7.34 6.09
N ALA A 127 -0.63 7.56 6.73
CA ALA A 127 -0.73 8.37 7.94
C ALA A 127 0.07 7.79 9.11
N THR A 128 0.03 6.47 9.30
CA THR A 128 0.80 5.75 10.31
C THR A 128 2.31 5.93 10.09
N LYS A 129 2.78 5.72 8.85
CA LYS A 129 4.20 5.87 8.49
C LYS A 129 4.69 7.31 8.67
N LEU A 130 3.89 8.29 8.26
CA LEU A 130 4.22 9.71 8.45
C LEU A 130 4.34 10.06 9.94
N ARG A 131 3.40 9.60 10.78
CA ARG A 131 3.45 9.87 12.22
C ARG A 131 4.56 9.12 12.96
N ALA A 132 4.94 7.94 12.48
CA ALA A 132 6.10 7.23 13.01
C ALA A 132 7.41 8.01 12.79
N ALA A 133 7.53 8.72 11.66
CA ALA A 133 8.67 9.58 11.37
C ALA A 133 8.59 10.95 12.07
N ASN A 134 7.39 11.52 12.16
CA ASN A 134 7.11 12.79 12.85
C ASN A 134 5.71 12.74 13.50
N PRO A 135 5.60 12.62 14.84
CA PRO A 135 4.32 12.52 15.52
C PRO A 135 3.34 13.66 15.25
N GLU A 136 3.82 14.85 14.91
CA GLU A 136 3.02 16.05 14.62
C GLU A 136 2.67 16.21 13.13
N ALA A 137 3.00 15.23 12.28
CA ALA A 137 2.76 15.30 10.85
C ALA A 137 1.26 15.49 10.52
N GLU A 138 0.98 16.46 9.64
CA GLU A 138 -0.31 16.60 8.99
C GLU A 138 -0.47 15.51 7.93
N VAL A 139 -1.49 14.65 8.08
CA VAL A 139 -1.68 13.46 7.23
C VAL A 139 -2.82 13.62 6.21
N GLY A 140 -3.35 14.84 6.06
CA GLY A 140 -4.48 15.13 5.19
C GLY A 140 -5.79 14.44 5.64
N PRO A 141 -6.80 14.36 4.75
CA PRO A 141 -8.07 13.70 5.06
C PRO A 141 -7.84 12.23 5.39
N GLN A 142 -8.65 11.68 6.30
CA GLN A 142 -8.62 10.27 6.70
C GLN A 142 -10.03 9.69 6.60
N CYS A 143 -10.13 8.38 6.44
CA CYS A 143 -11.42 7.70 6.48
C CYS A 143 -11.97 7.70 7.91
N THR A 144 -13.26 8.00 8.05
CA THR A 144 -13.99 8.18 9.30
C THR A 144 -15.24 7.30 9.42
N ILE A 145 -15.74 6.74 8.32
CA ILE A 145 -16.83 5.75 8.34
C ILE A 145 -16.32 4.50 9.05
N ALA A 146 -17.07 4.01 10.04
CA ALA A 146 -16.63 2.92 10.91
C ALA A 146 -16.29 1.62 10.15
N ALA A 147 -17.01 1.33 9.06
CA ALA A 147 -16.69 0.20 8.19
C ALA A 147 -15.28 0.30 7.56
N ASN A 148 -14.72 1.50 7.41
CA ASN A 148 -13.45 1.74 6.72
C ASN A 148 -12.23 1.78 7.64
N THR A 149 -12.41 1.76 8.96
CA THR A 149 -11.31 1.98 9.92
C THR A 149 -10.61 0.70 10.36
N ASP A 150 -11.23 -0.48 10.18
CA ASP A 150 -10.62 -1.78 10.47
C ASP A 150 -9.75 -2.24 9.29
N THR A 151 -8.58 -1.64 9.14
CA THR A 151 -7.68 -1.88 8.01
C THR A 151 -7.08 -3.28 8.03
N GLU A 152 -6.79 -3.83 9.21
CA GLU A 152 -6.26 -5.19 9.34
C GLU A 152 -7.26 -6.24 8.86
N LYS A 153 -8.55 -6.06 9.13
CA LYS A 153 -9.59 -6.94 8.58
C LYS A 153 -9.52 -7.00 7.05
N PHE A 154 -9.42 -5.85 6.38
CA PHE A 154 -9.33 -5.82 4.91
C PHE A 154 -8.05 -6.46 4.39
N LEU A 155 -6.91 -6.24 5.06
CA LEU A 155 -5.66 -6.88 4.70
C LEU A 155 -5.73 -8.42 4.85
N ARG A 156 -6.44 -8.93 5.86
CA ARG A 156 -6.72 -10.38 5.99
C ARG A 156 -7.62 -10.90 4.87
N GLU A 157 -8.65 -10.13 4.47
CA GLU A 157 -9.49 -10.47 3.31
C GLU A 157 -8.68 -10.49 2.00
N TYR A 158 -7.70 -9.59 1.83
CA TYR A 158 -6.80 -9.60 0.67
C TYR A 158 -5.95 -10.86 0.60
N ALA A 159 -5.45 -11.34 1.74
CA ALA A 159 -4.72 -12.60 1.81
C ALA A 159 -5.60 -13.78 1.34
N GLN A 160 -6.88 -13.80 1.72
CA GLN A 160 -7.84 -14.79 1.24
C GLN A 160 -8.07 -14.69 -0.27
N GLN A 161 -8.24 -13.47 -0.81
CA GLN A 161 -8.40 -13.25 -2.26
C GLN A 161 -7.15 -13.66 -3.06
N ALA A 162 -5.96 -13.50 -2.48
CA ALA A 162 -4.71 -13.97 -3.06
C ALA A 162 -4.48 -15.48 -2.91
N GLY A 163 -5.39 -16.18 -2.22
CA GLY A 163 -5.32 -17.62 -2.00
C GLY A 163 -4.22 -18.04 -1.03
N VAL A 164 -3.87 -17.21 -0.04
CA VAL A 164 -2.90 -17.57 1.01
C VAL A 164 -3.43 -18.78 1.80
N PRO A 165 -2.69 -19.92 1.86
CA PRO A 165 -3.20 -21.18 2.40
C PRO A 165 -2.85 -21.36 3.89
N CYS A 166 -3.08 -20.35 4.72
CA CYS A 166 -2.69 -20.35 6.13
C CYS A 166 -3.66 -19.54 7.00
N THR A 167 -3.50 -19.65 8.32
CA THR A 167 -4.20 -18.81 9.30
C THR A 167 -3.46 -17.50 9.51
N VAL A 168 -3.93 -16.45 8.84
CA VAL A 168 -3.32 -15.11 8.87
C VAL A 168 -3.53 -14.43 10.22
N ASP A 169 -2.45 -14.03 10.86
CA ASP A 169 -2.40 -13.32 12.15
C ASP A 169 -1.72 -11.95 12.08
N GLU A 170 -0.75 -11.78 11.16
CA GLU A 170 -0.04 -10.52 10.95
C GLU A 170 -0.21 -10.01 9.52
N VAL A 171 -0.36 -8.70 9.35
CA VAL A 171 -0.54 -8.06 8.04
C VAL A 171 0.07 -6.66 8.02
N LYS A 172 0.65 -6.25 6.88
CA LYS A 172 1.05 -4.85 6.67
C LYS A 172 1.07 -4.46 5.19
N VAL A 173 0.99 -3.16 4.94
CA VAL A 173 1.19 -2.58 3.61
C VAL A 173 2.68 -2.37 3.34
N LEU A 174 3.19 -2.95 2.26
CA LEU A 174 4.56 -2.72 1.78
C LEU A 174 4.61 -1.44 0.92
N GLY A 175 3.55 -1.19 0.15
CA GLY A 175 3.40 0.00 -0.66
C GLY A 175 3.34 -0.32 -2.15
N ARG A 176 3.57 0.70 -2.98
CA ARG A 176 3.46 0.58 -4.43
C ARG A 176 4.71 -0.05 -5.05
N ALA A 177 4.52 -1.14 -5.78
CA ALA A 177 5.54 -1.77 -6.59
C ALA A 177 5.83 -0.97 -7.87
N THR A 178 6.95 -1.28 -8.53
CA THR A 178 7.40 -0.56 -9.74
C THR A 178 6.48 -0.72 -10.94
N ASP A 179 5.70 -1.79 -10.99
CA ASP A 179 4.66 -2.04 -12.00
C ASP A 179 3.32 -1.34 -11.67
N GLY A 180 3.30 -0.54 -10.61
CA GLY A 180 2.13 0.21 -10.18
C GLY A 180 1.15 -0.56 -9.28
N GLY A 181 1.36 -1.86 -9.09
CA GLY A 181 0.58 -2.67 -8.15
C GLY A 181 0.87 -2.33 -6.69
N ILE A 182 0.00 -2.73 -5.78
CA ILE A 182 0.19 -2.53 -4.35
C ILE A 182 0.53 -3.87 -3.69
N ALA A 183 1.64 -3.88 -2.95
CA ALA A 183 2.15 -5.04 -2.26
C ALA A 183 1.85 -4.97 -0.75
N TYR A 184 1.63 -6.14 -0.16
CA TYR A 184 1.35 -6.36 1.24
C TYR A 184 2.16 -7.56 1.72
N GLU A 185 2.51 -7.58 3.00
CA GLU A 185 3.09 -8.75 3.65
C GLU A 185 2.05 -9.37 4.59
N VAL A 186 2.02 -10.68 4.58
CA VAL A 186 1.10 -11.54 5.33
C VAL A 186 1.93 -12.51 6.15
N GLY A 187 1.80 -12.47 7.47
CA GLY A 187 2.26 -13.49 8.40
C GLY A 187 1.20 -14.55 8.64
N CYS A 188 1.64 -15.72 9.07
CA CYS A 188 0.78 -16.85 9.35
C CYS A 188 1.13 -17.45 10.71
N SER A 189 0.12 -17.75 11.51
CA SER A 189 0.30 -18.41 12.82
C SER A 189 0.71 -19.89 12.71
N ASP A 190 0.46 -20.52 11.56
CA ASP A 190 0.59 -21.96 11.32
C ASP A 190 1.51 -22.32 10.13
N ALA A 191 2.13 -21.33 9.47
CA ALA A 191 2.93 -21.54 8.27
C ALA A 191 3.93 -20.39 8.00
N ALA A 192 4.72 -20.50 6.94
CA ALA A 192 5.48 -19.36 6.42
C ALA A 192 4.57 -18.34 5.74
N GLY A 193 4.92 -17.06 5.90
CA GLY A 193 4.21 -15.94 5.31
C GLY A 193 4.47 -15.72 3.82
N PHE A 194 3.78 -14.71 3.28
CA PHE A 194 3.77 -14.35 1.87
C PHE A 194 3.85 -12.84 1.69
N TRP A 195 4.47 -12.42 0.58
CA TRP A 195 4.11 -11.16 -0.05
C TRP A 195 2.94 -11.40 -0.99
N ILE A 196 1.88 -10.60 -0.88
CA ILE A 196 0.77 -10.59 -1.84
C ILE A 196 0.77 -9.26 -2.58
N LYS A 197 0.34 -9.26 -3.84
CA LYS A 197 0.26 -8.04 -4.66
C LYS A 197 -1.02 -8.02 -5.46
N ASN A 198 -1.71 -6.88 -5.41
CA ASN A 198 -2.82 -6.55 -6.30
C ASN A 198 -2.30 -5.65 -7.43
N LEU A 199 -2.50 -6.09 -8.67
CA LEU A 199 -2.28 -5.28 -9.88
C LEU A 199 -3.53 -5.40 -10.75
N ASN A 200 -4.23 -4.28 -10.97
CA ASN A 200 -5.45 -4.25 -11.81
C ASN A 200 -6.50 -5.30 -11.39
N ASN A 201 -6.75 -5.44 -10.09
CA ASN A 201 -7.65 -6.43 -9.49
C ASN A 201 -7.21 -7.90 -9.68
N ALA A 202 -6.00 -8.15 -10.17
CA ALA A 202 -5.40 -9.47 -10.19
C ALA A 202 -4.48 -9.65 -8.97
N TRP A 203 -4.75 -10.68 -8.18
CA TRP A 203 -3.95 -11.04 -7.03
C TRP A 203 -2.84 -12.03 -7.40
N SER A 204 -1.66 -11.79 -6.83
CA SER A 204 -0.52 -12.71 -6.88
C SER A 204 0.04 -12.89 -5.47
N LYS A 205 0.67 -14.03 -5.21
CA LYS A 205 1.36 -14.33 -3.95
C LYS A 205 2.76 -14.88 -4.22
N THR A 206 3.71 -14.47 -3.39
CA THR A 206 5.10 -14.89 -3.42
C THR A 206 5.47 -15.38 -2.02
N PRO A 207 5.87 -16.64 -1.82
CA PRO A 207 6.25 -17.13 -0.50
C PRO A 207 7.48 -16.40 0.02
N CYS A 208 7.55 -16.15 1.33
CA CYS A 208 8.61 -15.35 1.92
C CYS A 208 10.02 -15.90 1.67
N ILE A 209 10.20 -17.23 1.60
CA ILE A 209 11.49 -17.83 1.22
C ILE A 209 11.98 -17.39 -0.17
N GLN A 210 11.06 -17.11 -1.11
CA GLN A 210 11.42 -16.57 -2.42
C GLN A 210 11.74 -15.09 -2.33
N VAL A 211 10.95 -14.31 -1.59
CA VAL A 211 11.20 -12.88 -1.35
C VAL A 211 12.61 -12.66 -0.80
N LEU A 212 13.00 -13.45 0.20
CA LEU A 212 14.34 -13.39 0.81
C LEU A 212 15.46 -13.71 -0.20
N ALA A 213 15.25 -14.69 -1.08
CA ALA A 213 16.23 -15.05 -2.11
C ALA A 213 16.36 -13.97 -3.21
N GLU A 214 15.35 -13.13 -3.38
CA GLU A 214 15.33 -11.99 -4.30
C GLU A 214 15.80 -10.68 -3.63
N ASN A 215 16.43 -10.78 -2.44
CA ASN A 215 16.89 -9.66 -1.60
C ASN A 215 15.77 -8.77 -1.04
N GLY A 216 14.53 -9.27 -1.00
CA GLY A 216 13.45 -8.67 -0.23
C GLY A 216 13.54 -9.01 1.25
N THR A 217 12.56 -8.52 2.02
CA THR A 217 12.46 -8.77 3.46
C THR A 217 11.08 -9.32 3.82
N CYS A 218 11.04 -10.25 4.76
CA CYS A 218 9.80 -10.62 5.43
C CYS A 218 10.00 -10.41 6.93
N ALA A 219 9.21 -9.50 7.52
CA ALA A 219 9.21 -9.23 8.94
C ALA A 219 8.36 -10.24 9.74
N PHE A 220 7.33 -10.81 9.12
CA PHE A 220 6.36 -11.72 9.72
C PHE A 220 6.61 -13.17 9.31
N THR A 221 7.85 -13.50 8.96
CA THR A 221 8.21 -14.90 8.68
C THR A 221 9.56 -15.23 9.27
N THR A 222 9.58 -16.25 10.11
CA THR A 222 10.77 -16.73 10.78
C THR A 222 11.57 -17.71 9.93
N THR A 223 12.84 -17.92 10.28
CA THR A 223 13.66 -18.98 9.65
C THR A 223 13.04 -20.36 9.86
N ALA A 224 12.47 -20.61 11.04
CA ALA A 224 11.84 -21.88 11.38
C ALA A 224 10.57 -22.13 10.56
N GLU A 225 9.75 -21.11 10.32
CA GLU A 225 8.59 -21.23 9.42
C GLU A 225 9.00 -21.53 7.97
N ASN A 226 10.04 -20.86 7.46
CA ASN A 226 10.58 -21.17 6.13
C ASN A 226 11.14 -22.61 6.06
N ALA A 227 11.78 -23.08 7.13
CA ALA A 227 12.22 -24.47 7.25
C ALA A 227 11.02 -25.43 7.23
N GLY A 228 9.96 -25.12 7.98
CA GLY A 228 8.69 -25.84 7.97
C GLY A 228 8.05 -25.89 6.58
N TYR A 229 7.98 -24.76 5.87
CA TYR A 229 7.51 -24.71 4.49
C TYR A 229 8.30 -25.67 3.59
N VAL A 230 9.62 -25.64 3.61
CA VAL A 230 10.44 -26.57 2.80
C VAL A 230 10.26 -28.02 3.24
N LYS A 231 10.10 -28.29 4.53
CA LYS A 231 9.76 -29.63 5.04
C LYS A 231 8.47 -30.16 4.43
N THR A 232 7.44 -29.32 4.27
CA THR A 232 6.19 -29.75 3.60
C THR A 232 6.41 -30.15 2.15
N LEU A 233 7.29 -29.45 1.43
CA LEU A 233 7.62 -29.77 0.03
C LEU A 233 8.36 -31.10 -0.11
N PHE A 234 9.07 -31.53 0.94
CA PHE A 234 9.82 -32.79 0.94
C PHE A 234 8.96 -34.01 1.26
N ALA A 235 7.71 -33.82 1.68
CA ALA A 235 6.80 -34.91 2.00
C ALA A 235 6.66 -35.89 0.83
N GLY A 236 6.79 -37.20 1.13
CA GLY A 236 6.68 -38.26 0.13
C GLY A 236 7.88 -38.41 -0.80
N SER A 237 8.99 -37.71 -0.55
CA SER A 237 10.23 -37.81 -1.34
C SER A 237 11.39 -38.46 -0.59
N GLU A 238 12.52 -38.67 -1.27
CA GLU A 238 13.78 -39.12 -0.63
C GLU A 238 14.30 -38.13 0.43
N ALA A 239 13.94 -36.85 0.34
CA ALA A 239 14.31 -35.83 1.32
C ALA A 239 13.36 -35.80 2.55
N ALA A 240 12.32 -36.64 2.59
CA ALA A 240 11.32 -36.61 3.65
C ALA A 240 11.91 -36.87 5.05
N SER A 241 13.04 -37.59 5.14
CA SER A 241 13.75 -37.87 6.40
C SER A 241 14.52 -36.67 6.95
N CYS A 242 14.79 -35.63 6.14
CA CYS A 242 15.49 -34.44 6.59
C CYS A 242 14.61 -33.65 7.56
N ASP A 243 14.99 -33.60 8.84
CA ASP A 243 14.39 -32.69 9.81
C ASP A 243 14.91 -31.27 9.56
N VAL A 244 14.18 -30.49 8.76
CA VAL A 244 14.66 -29.21 8.23
C VAL A 244 14.66 -28.18 9.36
N THR A 245 15.85 -27.68 9.69
CA THR A 245 16.05 -26.64 10.74
C THR A 245 16.24 -25.25 10.15
N GLU A 246 16.79 -25.17 8.94
CA GLU A 246 16.92 -23.95 8.16
C GLU A 246 16.78 -24.29 6.68
N ALA A 247 16.24 -23.37 5.89
CA ALA A 247 16.17 -23.54 4.45
C ALA A 247 16.35 -22.23 3.69
N ARG A 248 16.82 -22.33 2.45
CA ARG A 248 16.86 -21.20 1.52
C ARG A 248 16.50 -21.64 0.11
N LEU A 249 15.90 -20.74 -0.65
CA LEU A 249 15.77 -20.89 -2.09
C LEU A 249 17.13 -20.55 -2.73
N MET A 250 17.68 -21.48 -3.52
CA MET A 250 18.93 -21.28 -4.24
C MET A 250 18.73 -20.61 -5.59
N GLY A 251 17.58 -20.85 -6.22
CA GLY A 251 17.25 -20.27 -7.51
C GLY A 251 16.25 -21.13 -8.29
N ARG A 252 15.90 -20.64 -9.48
CA ARG A 252 14.96 -21.26 -10.40
C ARG A 252 15.53 -21.22 -11.81
N ASN A 253 15.36 -22.29 -12.56
CA ASN A 253 15.69 -22.36 -13.98
C ASN A 253 14.73 -23.31 -14.71
N ALA A 254 14.97 -23.55 -16.01
CA ALA A 254 14.14 -24.44 -16.83
C ALA A 254 14.03 -25.87 -16.28
N ASN A 255 14.99 -26.33 -15.46
CA ASN A 255 14.97 -27.65 -14.86
C ASN A 255 14.17 -27.71 -13.56
N GLY A 256 13.84 -26.57 -12.94
CA GLY A 256 13.05 -26.52 -11.71
C GLY A 256 13.51 -25.49 -10.69
N VAL A 257 13.02 -25.68 -9.47
CA VAL A 257 13.27 -24.85 -8.29
C VAL A 257 14.22 -25.60 -7.35
N PHE A 258 15.26 -24.94 -6.86
CA PHE A 258 16.28 -25.58 -6.02
C PHE A 258 16.22 -25.00 -4.61
N TYR A 259 15.99 -25.85 -3.62
CA TYR A 259 16.04 -25.50 -2.20
C TYR A 259 17.25 -26.15 -1.55
N GLU A 260 17.99 -25.40 -0.75
CA GLU A 260 18.91 -25.99 0.23
C GLU A 260 18.18 -26.11 1.57
N ALA A 261 18.29 -27.28 2.19
CA ALA A 261 17.77 -27.57 3.53
C ALA A 261 18.91 -28.07 4.43
N LYS A 262 19.02 -27.48 5.61
CA LYS A 262 19.87 -27.96 6.71
C LYS A 262 19.09 -28.95 7.55
N CYS A 263 19.56 -30.19 7.63
CA CYS A 263 18.90 -31.25 8.38
C CYS A 263 19.45 -31.33 9.81
N ALA A 264 18.60 -31.54 10.82
CA ALA A 264 19.04 -31.76 12.18
C ALA A 264 19.85 -33.07 12.28
N GLY A 265 21.06 -32.99 12.82
CA GLY A 265 21.90 -34.17 13.10
C GLY A 265 22.36 -34.96 11.87
N ALA A 266 22.19 -34.42 10.66
CA ALA A 266 22.58 -35.04 9.40
C ALA A 266 23.16 -34.01 8.43
N ASP A 267 23.82 -34.48 7.37
CA ASP A 267 24.23 -33.60 6.27
C ASP A 267 22.99 -32.97 5.62
N GLY A 268 23.08 -31.69 5.28
CA GLY A 268 22.04 -31.02 4.52
C GLY A 268 21.87 -31.56 3.11
N VAL A 269 20.82 -31.12 2.45
CA VAL A 269 20.48 -31.53 1.08
C VAL A 269 20.13 -30.34 0.21
N ILE A 270 20.37 -30.48 -1.09
CA ILE A 270 19.75 -29.66 -2.12
C ILE A 270 18.66 -30.49 -2.78
N ALA A 271 17.43 -30.01 -2.75
CA ALA A 271 16.31 -30.63 -3.45
C ALA A 271 15.92 -29.81 -4.68
N ARG A 272 15.77 -30.49 -5.81
CA ARG A 272 15.22 -29.94 -7.05
C ARG A 272 13.76 -30.33 -7.17
N LEU A 273 12.88 -29.36 -7.36
CA LEU A 273 11.44 -29.53 -7.49
C LEU A 273 10.99 -29.09 -8.89
N ASN A 274 9.93 -29.71 -9.41
CA ASN A 274 9.27 -29.26 -10.64
C ASN A 274 8.33 -28.07 -10.39
N ALA A 275 7.57 -27.66 -11.41
CA ALA A 275 6.62 -26.55 -11.31
C ALA A 275 5.43 -26.86 -10.37
N GLU A 276 5.12 -28.13 -10.19
CA GLU A 276 4.07 -28.65 -9.31
C GLU A 276 4.58 -28.88 -7.88
N ASN A 277 5.77 -28.39 -7.54
CA ASN A 277 6.42 -28.55 -6.24
C ASN A 277 6.74 -30.01 -5.83
N ALA A 278 6.74 -30.95 -6.77
CA ALA A 278 7.17 -32.31 -6.51
C ALA A 278 8.69 -32.43 -6.58
N VAL A 279 9.31 -32.99 -5.54
CA VAL A 279 10.75 -33.29 -5.52
C VAL A 279 11.08 -34.27 -6.63
N GLN A 280 12.01 -33.88 -7.50
CA GLN A 280 12.49 -34.67 -8.63
C GLN A 280 13.85 -35.30 -8.34
N GLN A 281 14.69 -34.62 -7.56
CA GLN A 281 16.03 -35.07 -7.26
C GLN A 281 16.53 -34.45 -5.96
N VAL A 282 17.27 -35.25 -5.19
CA VAL A 282 17.92 -34.83 -3.94
C VAL A 282 19.43 -35.03 -4.09
N TYR A 283 20.19 -34.01 -3.73
CA TYR A 283 21.66 -34.04 -3.76
C TYR A 283 22.19 -33.82 -2.33
N PRO A 284 22.99 -34.74 -1.79
CA PRO A 284 23.67 -34.51 -0.52
C PRO A 284 24.59 -33.29 -0.60
N CYS A 285 24.55 -32.42 0.42
CA CYS A 285 25.39 -31.23 0.45
C CYS A 285 26.89 -31.54 0.34
N ALA A 286 27.33 -32.68 0.87
CA ALA A 286 28.72 -33.13 0.83
C ALA A 286 29.27 -33.31 -0.59
N THR A 287 28.41 -33.49 -1.61
CA THR A 287 28.81 -33.73 -3.00
C THR A 287 28.21 -32.73 -3.99
N ALA A 288 27.50 -31.71 -3.52
CA ALA A 288 26.72 -30.80 -4.35
C ALA A 288 27.39 -29.43 -4.57
N GLN A 289 28.72 -29.33 -4.44
CA GLN A 289 29.46 -28.06 -4.54
C GLN A 289 29.27 -27.35 -5.90
N ALA A 290 29.00 -28.10 -6.97
CA ALA A 290 28.80 -27.57 -8.32
C ALA A 290 27.38 -27.01 -8.58
N ILE A 291 26.42 -27.21 -7.67
CA ILE A 291 25.02 -26.79 -7.86
C ILE A 291 24.80 -25.43 -7.22
N GLY A 292 24.59 -24.39 -8.03
CA GLY A 292 24.17 -23.07 -7.54
C GLY A 292 25.09 -22.45 -6.48
N GLY A 293 26.41 -22.72 -6.58
CA GLY A 293 27.41 -22.27 -5.60
C GLY A 293 27.52 -23.15 -4.34
N GLY A 294 26.90 -24.33 -4.35
CA GLY A 294 26.94 -25.30 -3.26
C GLY A 294 26.05 -24.96 -2.08
N CYS A 295 26.13 -25.79 -1.04
CA CYS A 295 25.45 -25.57 0.23
C CYS A 295 26.12 -24.45 1.03
N LYS A 296 25.29 -23.59 1.63
CA LYS A 296 25.69 -22.44 2.46
C LYS A 296 25.18 -22.53 3.89
N LEU A 297 24.08 -23.24 4.12
CA LEU A 297 23.50 -23.49 5.44
C LEU A 297 24.20 -24.66 6.15
N THR A 298 24.68 -25.63 5.37
CA THR A 298 25.49 -26.74 5.88
C THR A 298 26.96 -26.45 5.64
N THR A 299 27.71 -26.14 6.70
CA THR A 299 29.18 -26.15 6.63
C THR A 299 29.64 -27.59 6.47
N ALA A 300 30.36 -27.89 5.39
CA ALA A 300 31.03 -29.19 5.25
C ALA A 300 31.84 -29.47 6.53
N PRO A 301 31.85 -30.70 7.05
CA PRO A 301 32.76 -31.04 8.14
C PRO A 301 34.17 -30.63 7.75
N ALA A 302 34.90 -29.97 8.66
CA ALA A 302 36.32 -29.70 8.43
C ALA A 302 36.99 -31.02 8.03
N ALA A 303 37.58 -31.06 6.83
CA ALA A 303 38.26 -32.26 6.35
C ALA A 303 39.24 -32.71 7.43
N ALA A 304 39.06 -33.93 7.95
CA ALA A 304 39.99 -34.48 8.91
C ALA A 304 41.39 -34.44 8.30
N ALA A 305 42.35 -33.86 9.02
CA ALA A 305 43.73 -33.78 8.58
C ALA A 305 44.20 -35.18 8.17
N ALA A 306 44.72 -35.30 6.95
CA ALA A 306 45.25 -36.55 6.44
C ALA A 306 46.24 -37.11 7.47
N PRO A 307 46.17 -38.41 7.82
CA PRO A 307 47.12 -39.00 8.76
C PRO A 307 48.52 -38.77 8.20
N ALA A 308 49.40 -38.19 9.03
CA ALA A 308 50.80 -38.03 8.71
C ALA A 308 51.37 -39.42 8.43
N GLY A 309 51.54 -39.73 7.15
CA GLY A 309 52.15 -40.98 6.71
C GLY A 309 53.58 -41.03 7.20
N GLY A 310 53.80 -41.73 8.31
CA GLY A 310 55.11 -42.17 8.76
C GLY A 310 55.67 -43.12 7.72
N ARG A 311 56.77 -42.74 7.09
CA ARG A 311 57.55 -43.60 6.20
C ARG A 311 58.60 -44.32 7.07
N PRO A 312 58.79 -45.64 6.95
CA PRO A 312 59.75 -46.41 7.72
C PRO A 312 61.21 -46.01 7.42
#